data_AF-A0A7G8EFV3-F1
#
_entry.id   AF-A0A7G8EFV3-F1
#
_cell.length_a   1.000
_cell.length_b   1.000
_cell.length_c   1.000
_cell.angle_alpha   90.00
_cell.angle_beta   90.00
_cell.angle_gamma   90.00
#
_symmetry.space_group_name_H-M   'P 1'
#
loop_
_entity.id
_entity.type
_entity.pdbx_description
1 polymer ?
#
loop_
_entity_poly.entity_id
_entity_poly.type
_entity_poly.pdbx_seq_one_letter_code
_entity_poly.pdbx_strand_id
1 'polypeptide(L)'
;MNLIEVLISSLLLAGSSAAALAVWSQAASEVAASTRLEQQGDQLEQLRLASHRWLIAEAGPHMLTHGSCRFAVSSLSAAMDEALPLPEGIRRHLSADPDGVGLWQELQAHPPQGPAGPQRRQLITPAAYGLCQP
;
A
#
# COMPACT_ATOMS: atom_id res chain seq x y z
N MET A 1 -33.64 -25.31 -45.70
CA MET A 1 -33.38 -24.22 -44.75
C MET A 1 -34.67 -23.42 -44.57
N ASN A 2 -35.33 -23.55 -43.43
CA ASN A 2 -36.62 -22.89 -43.15
C ASN A 2 -36.36 -21.54 -42.44
N LEU A 3 -37.24 -20.55 -42.63
CA LEU A 3 -37.20 -19.26 -41.94
C LEU A 3 -37.15 -19.41 -40.40
N ILE A 4 -37.82 -20.44 -39.87
CA ILE A 4 -37.76 -20.79 -38.43
C ILE A 4 -36.34 -21.18 -37.99
N GLU A 5 -35.62 -21.92 -38.84
CA GLU A 5 -34.26 -22.39 -38.55
C GLU A 5 -33.29 -21.20 -38.47
N VAL A 6 -33.41 -20.24 -39.38
CA VAL A 6 -32.63 -19.00 -39.39
C VAL A 6 -32.93 -18.14 -38.15
N LEU A 7 -34.19 -18.04 -37.74
CA LEU A 7 -34.58 -17.30 -36.53
C LEU A 7 -33.97 -17.93 -35.27
N ILE A 8 -34.04 -19.26 -35.14
CA ILE A 8 -33.44 -19.97 -34.00
C ILE A 8 -31.92 -19.78 -33.99
N SER A 9 -31.24 -19.93 -35.13
CA SER A 9 -29.80 -19.69 -35.22
C SER A 9 -29.42 -18.26 -34.87
N SER A 10 -30.21 -17.26 -35.30
CA SER A 10 -29.97 -15.85 -34.98
C SER A 10 -30.17 -15.55 -33.49
N LEU A 11 -31.19 -16.13 -32.86
CA LEU A 11 -31.47 -15.96 -31.44
C LEU A 11 -30.38 -16.63 -30.58
N LEU A 12 -29.97 -17.84 -30.95
CA LEU A 12 -28.86 -18.53 -30.31
C LEU A 12 -27.57 -17.74 -30.45
N LEU A 13 -27.25 -17.26 -31.65
CA LEU A 13 -26.08 -16.44 -31.90
C LEU A 13 -26.11 -15.16 -31.05
N ALA A 14 -27.21 -14.42 -31.08
CA ALA A 14 -27.38 -13.19 -30.31
C ALA A 14 -27.25 -13.45 -28.80
N GLY A 15 -27.88 -14.52 -28.29
CA GLY A 15 -27.80 -14.92 -26.88
C GLY A 15 -26.38 -15.31 -26.46
N SER A 16 -25.69 -16.13 -27.27
CA SER A 16 -24.30 -16.52 -27.02
C SER A 16 -23.35 -15.32 -27.08
N SER A 17 -23.51 -14.42 -28.04
CA SER A 17 -22.71 -13.20 -28.14
C SER A 17 -22.94 -12.26 -26.94
N ALA A 18 -24.18 -12.08 -26.51
CA ALA A 18 -24.51 -11.27 -25.33
C ALA A 18 -23.90 -11.85 -24.04
N ALA A 19 -24.01 -13.17 -23.84
CA ALA A 19 -23.40 -13.85 -22.71
C ALA A 19 -21.87 -13.73 -22.73
N ALA A 20 -21.24 -13.90 -23.89
CA ALA A 20 -19.79 -13.73 -24.04
C ALA A 20 -19.36 -12.30 -23.71
N LEU A 21 -20.06 -11.28 -24.24
CA LEU A 21 -19.75 -9.87 -23.95
C LEU A 21 -19.89 -9.54 -22.46
N ALA A 22 -20.91 -10.09 -21.79
CA ALA A 22 -21.07 -9.89 -20.36
C ALA A 22 -19.89 -10.45 -19.55
N VAL A 23 -19.42 -11.67 -19.89
CA VAL A 23 -18.24 -12.28 -19.25
C VAL A 23 -16.98 -11.46 -19.49
N TRP A 24 -16.75 -10.98 -20.72
CA TRP A 24 -15.60 -10.12 -21.04
C TRP A 24 -15.65 -8.77 -20.31
N SER A 25 -16.83 -8.17 -20.21
CA SER A 25 -17.02 -6.92 -19.46
C SER A 25 -16.70 -7.10 -17.98
N GLN A 26 -17.14 -8.20 -17.39
CA GLN A 26 -16.85 -8.51 -15.99
C GLN A 26 -15.35 -8.76 -15.78
N ALA A 27 -14.72 -9.56 -16.65
CA ALA A 27 -13.28 -9.79 -16.60
C ALA A 27 -12.48 -8.48 -16.73
N ALA A 28 -12.89 -7.58 -17.62
CA ALA A 28 -12.26 -6.28 -17.78
C ALA A 28 -12.37 -5.42 -16.51
N SER A 29 -13.52 -5.40 -15.83
CA SER A 29 -13.67 -4.67 -14.57
C SER A 29 -12.81 -5.24 -13.44
N GLU A 30 -12.68 -6.57 -13.36
CA GLU A 30 -11.85 -7.22 -12.35
C GLU A 30 -10.35 -6.96 -12.59
N VAL A 31 -9.91 -7.02 -13.86
CA VAL A 31 -8.53 -6.67 -14.21
C VAL A 31 -8.22 -5.22 -13.85
N ALA A 32 -9.13 -4.28 -14.17
CA ALA A 32 -8.95 -2.88 -13.81
C ALA A 32 -8.87 -2.67 -12.28
N ALA A 33 -9.68 -3.40 -11.51
CA ALA A 33 -9.62 -3.37 -10.04
C ALA A 33 -8.28 -3.93 -9.52
N SER A 34 -7.81 -5.06 -10.06
CA SER A 34 -6.52 -5.66 -9.70
C SER A 34 -5.35 -4.72 -9.99
N THR A 35 -5.30 -4.16 -11.19
CA THR A 35 -4.25 -3.20 -11.58
C THR A 35 -4.22 -1.99 -10.65
N ARG A 36 -5.39 -1.52 -10.19
CA ARG A 36 -5.47 -0.41 -9.23
C ARG A 36 -4.87 -0.78 -7.87
N LEU A 37 -5.14 -1.99 -7.38
CA LEU A 37 -4.57 -2.48 -6.12
C LEU A 37 -3.05 -2.68 -6.22
N GLU A 38 -2.56 -3.19 -7.35
CA GLU A 38 -1.13 -3.34 -7.64
C GLU A 38 -0.43 -1.98 -7.63
N GLN A 39 -0.96 -0.99 -8.34
CA GLN A 39 -0.41 0.38 -8.35
C GLN A 39 -0.33 1.00 -6.95
N GLN A 40 -1.38 0.81 -6.14
CA GLN A 40 -1.36 1.26 -4.74
C GLN A 40 -0.32 0.50 -3.91
N GLY A 41 -0.19 -0.81 -4.10
CA GLY A 41 0.80 -1.64 -3.43
C GLY A 41 2.22 -1.21 -3.76
N ASP A 42 2.50 -0.92 -5.03
CA ASP A 42 3.79 -0.46 -5.51
C ASP A 42 4.15 0.91 -4.94
N GLN A 43 3.19 1.84 -4.88
CA GLN A 43 3.39 3.16 -4.30
C GLN A 43 3.74 3.07 -2.80
N LEU A 44 3.07 2.20 -2.04
CA LEU A 44 3.37 1.98 -0.63
C LEU A 44 4.75 1.33 -0.45
N GLU A 45 5.16 0.43 -1.33
CA GLU A 45 6.48 -0.19 -1.28
C GLU A 45 7.59 0.81 -1.60
N GLN A 46 7.39 1.67 -2.59
CA GLN A 46 8.32 2.77 -2.89
C GLN A 46 8.51 3.69 -1.67
N LEU A 47 7.42 4.06 -1.00
CA LEU A 47 7.48 4.88 0.21
C LEU A 47 8.17 4.15 1.36
N ARG A 48 7.94 2.84 1.53
CA ARG A 48 8.62 2.03 2.53
C ARG A 48 10.13 2.01 2.30
N LEU A 49 10.55 1.77 1.05
CA LEU A 49 11.96 1.78 0.66
C LEU A 49 12.58 3.17 0.82
N ALA A 50 11.85 4.24 0.48
CA ALA A 50 12.31 5.61 0.71
C ALA A 50 12.49 5.91 2.20
N SER A 51 11.54 5.51 3.05
CA SER A 51 11.67 5.59 4.52
C SER A 51 12.88 4.85 5.04
N HIS A 52 13.09 3.62 4.59
CA HIS A 52 14.24 2.83 5.01
C HIS A 52 15.57 3.47 4.58
N ARG A 53 15.67 3.94 3.33
CA ARG A 53 16.87 4.61 2.82
C ARG A 53 17.17 5.91 3.56
N TRP A 54 16.14 6.70 3.87
CA TRP A 54 16.29 7.90 4.66
C TRP A 54 16.77 7.59 6.08
N LEU A 55 16.22 6.56 6.73
CA LEU A 55 16.69 6.13 8.06
C LEU A 55 18.16 5.69 8.05
N ILE A 56 18.62 5.02 6.99
CA ILE A 56 20.05 4.68 6.85
C ILE A 56 20.92 5.93 6.78
N ALA A 57 20.47 6.97 6.08
CA ALA A 57 21.26 8.16 5.82
C ALA A 57 21.23 9.17 6.98
N GLU A 58 20.06 9.39 7.58
CA GLU A 58 19.79 10.54 8.45
C GLU A 58 19.46 10.16 9.89
N ALA A 59 19.16 8.89 10.18
CA ALA A 59 18.85 8.51 11.55
C ALA A 59 20.07 8.74 12.43
N GLY A 60 19.85 9.41 13.57
CA GLY A 60 20.92 9.81 14.47
C GLY A 60 20.50 9.81 15.94
N PRO A 61 21.46 10.02 16.87
CA PRO A 61 21.20 10.00 18.30
C PRO A 61 20.14 11.01 18.77
N HIS A 62 19.96 12.11 18.04
CA HIS A 62 18.96 13.14 18.33
C HIS A 62 17.51 12.66 18.15
N MET A 63 17.30 11.55 17.43
CA MET A 63 15.98 10.92 17.26
C MET A 63 15.68 9.87 18.33
N LEU A 64 16.62 9.64 19.25
CA LEU A 64 16.46 8.73 20.37
C LEU A 64 15.89 9.46 21.59
N THR A 65 15.17 8.72 22.42
CA THR A 65 14.82 9.17 23.76
C THR A 65 16.11 9.23 24.59
N HIS A 66 16.39 10.39 25.21
CA HIS A 66 17.61 10.65 25.96
C HIS A 66 18.04 9.49 26.87
N GLY A 67 19.26 9.00 26.66
CA GLY A 67 19.85 7.93 27.48
C GLY A 67 19.29 6.53 27.23
N SER A 68 18.48 6.32 26.19
CA SER A 68 17.92 5.00 25.85
C SER A 68 18.05 4.68 24.36
N CYS A 69 18.26 3.40 24.04
CA CYS A 69 18.25 2.84 22.69
C CYS A 69 16.80 2.70 22.16
N ARG A 70 16.03 3.79 22.18
CA ARG A 70 14.61 3.81 21.78
C ARG A 70 14.33 5.07 20.98
N PHE A 71 13.68 4.95 19.82
CA PHE A 71 13.23 6.10 19.06
C PHE A 71 12.22 6.92 19.86
N ALA A 72 12.36 8.24 19.85
CA ALA A 72 11.33 9.14 20.32
C ALA A 72 10.31 9.35 19.19
N VAL A 73 9.12 8.73 19.32
CA VAL A 73 8.08 8.66 18.26
C VAL A 73 7.78 10.01 17.63
N SER A 74 7.59 11.04 18.45
CA SER A 74 7.23 12.39 17.98
C SER A 74 8.36 13.05 17.17
N SER A 75 9.61 12.89 17.61
CA SER A 75 10.77 13.43 16.91
C SER A 75 10.98 12.73 15.57
N LEU A 76 10.85 11.41 15.55
CA LEU A 76 11.01 10.62 14.34
C LEU A 76 9.87 10.87 13.35
N SER A 77 8.62 10.92 13.82
CA SER A 77 7.47 11.21 12.96
C SER A 77 7.61 12.58 12.30
N ALA A 78 7.97 13.61 13.07
CA ALA A 78 8.15 14.96 12.55
C ALA A 78 9.26 15.01 11.48
N ALA A 79 10.41 14.40 11.76
CA ALA A 79 11.54 14.34 10.82
C ALA A 79 11.17 13.57 9.54
N MET A 80 10.45 12.46 9.66
CA MET A 80 10.00 11.68 8.50
C MET A 80 8.93 12.42 7.68
N ASP A 81 8.03 13.16 8.32
CA ASP A 81 6.98 13.89 7.62
C ASP A 81 7.54 15.11 6.87
N GLU A 82 8.59 15.73 7.40
CA GLU A 82 9.34 16.79 6.71
C GLU A 82 10.15 16.24 5.53
N ALA A 83 10.90 15.14 5.73
CA ALA A 83 11.82 14.63 4.72
C ALA A 83 11.15 13.76 3.63
N LEU A 84 10.04 13.09 3.97
CA LEU A 84 9.38 12.12 3.12
C LEU A 84 7.88 12.45 3.02
N PRO A 85 7.52 13.50 2.28
CA PRO A 85 6.13 13.90 2.12
C PRO A 85 5.30 12.79 1.50
N LEU A 86 4.10 12.60 2.03
CA LEU A 86 3.20 11.54 1.57
C LEU A 86 2.35 12.03 0.39
N PRO A 87 2.16 11.20 -0.64
CA PRO A 87 1.16 11.44 -1.66
C PRO A 87 -0.26 11.50 -1.09
N GLU A 88 -1.15 12.18 -1.79
CA GLU A 88 -2.57 12.22 -1.43
C GLU A 88 -3.16 10.81 -1.35
N GLY A 89 -4.02 10.59 -0.34
CA GLY A 89 -4.64 9.29 -0.11
C GLY A 89 -3.70 8.24 0.49
N ILE A 90 -2.51 8.62 0.99
CA ILE A 90 -1.65 7.75 1.78
C ILE A 90 -1.50 8.30 3.20
N ARG A 91 -1.58 7.43 4.19
CA ARG A 91 -1.32 7.76 5.59
C ARG A 91 -0.13 6.97 6.12
N ARG A 92 0.72 7.66 6.89
CA ARG A 92 1.78 7.06 7.69
C ARG A 92 1.39 7.11 9.16
N HIS A 93 1.57 6.01 9.86
CA HIS A 93 1.42 5.93 11.30
C HIS A 93 2.65 5.25 11.89
N LEU A 94 3.18 5.82 12.98
CA LEU A 94 4.22 5.21 13.78
C LEU A 94 3.63 4.80 15.12
N SER A 95 3.73 3.53 15.47
CA SER A 95 3.30 2.99 16.75
C SER A 95 4.46 2.29 17.46
N ALA A 96 4.44 2.27 18.79
CA ALA A 96 5.45 1.55 19.55
C ALA A 96 5.25 0.04 19.38
N ASP A 97 6.35 -0.69 19.20
CA ASP A 97 6.31 -2.14 19.28
C ASP A 97 6.01 -2.59 20.73
N PRO A 98 5.08 -3.54 20.96
CA PRO A 98 4.71 -4.00 22.30
C PRO A 98 5.88 -4.58 23.11
N ASP A 99 6.84 -5.22 22.45
CA ASP A 99 8.05 -5.76 23.08
C ASP A 99 9.11 -4.67 23.31
N GLY A 100 8.84 -3.46 22.81
CA GLY A 100 9.65 -2.29 23.01
C GLY A 100 10.96 -2.33 22.24
N VAL A 101 11.09 -3.15 21.21
CA VAL A 101 12.33 -3.23 20.42
C VAL A 101 12.47 -2.11 19.39
N GLY A 102 11.38 -1.41 19.08
CA GLY A 102 11.38 -0.33 18.10
C GLY A 102 10.00 0.26 17.86
N LEU A 103 9.79 0.78 16.66
CA LEU A 103 8.52 1.33 16.20
C LEU A 103 8.03 0.56 14.98
N TRP A 104 6.73 0.33 14.90
CA TRP A 104 6.07 -0.10 13.68
C TRP A 104 5.75 1.12 12.83
N GLN A 105 6.29 1.14 11.62
CA GLN A 105 5.85 2.05 10.58
C GLN A 105 4.76 1.38 9.75
N GLU A 106 3.59 1.99 9.73
CA GLU A 106 2.44 1.56 8.95
C GLU A 106 2.15 2.59 7.85
N LEU A 107 2.16 2.15 6.61
CA LEU A 107 1.78 2.91 5.43
C LEU A 107 0.49 2.30 4.87
N GLN A 108 -0.56 3.10 4.72
CA GLN A 108 -1.84 2.63 4.24
C GLN A 108 -2.37 3.53 3.12
N ALA A 109 -2.83 2.91 2.04
CA ALA A 109 -3.64 3.60 1.04
C ALA A 109 -5.04 3.84 1.63
N HIS A 110 -5.39 5.09 1.84
CA HIS A 110 -6.69 5.52 2.34
C HIS A 110 -7.33 6.47 1.31
N PRO A 111 -7.96 5.93 0.26
CA PRO A 111 -8.60 6.75 -0.75
C PRO A 111 -9.71 7.60 -0.11
N PRO A 112 -9.94 8.84 -0.59
CA PRO A 112 -10.93 9.75 -0.01
C PRO A 112 -12.36 9.21 -0.04
N GLN A 113 -12.65 8.26 -0.93
CA GLN A 113 -13.92 7.56 -1.01
C GLN A 113 -13.64 6.06 -1.24
N GLY A 114 -14.02 5.22 -0.28
CA GLY A 114 -13.88 3.77 -0.39
C GLY A 114 -13.34 3.10 0.87
N PRO A 115 -13.29 1.75 0.87
CA PRO A 115 -12.65 1.00 1.94
C PRO A 115 -11.15 1.29 2.00
N ALA A 116 -10.54 1.02 3.17
CA ALA A 116 -9.10 1.08 3.30
C ALA A 116 -8.44 0.15 2.27
N GLY A 117 -7.47 0.68 1.55
CA GLY A 117 -6.68 -0.04 0.56
C GLY A 117 -5.56 -0.86 1.21
N PRO A 118 -4.59 -1.31 0.41
CA PRO A 118 -3.46 -2.09 0.90
C PRO A 118 -2.68 -1.36 2.00
N GLN A 119 -2.00 -2.16 2.82
CA GLN A 119 -1.13 -1.68 3.89
C GLN A 119 0.26 -2.32 3.75
N ARG A 120 1.29 -1.54 4.06
CA ARG A 120 2.67 -2.01 4.25
C ARG A 120 3.10 -1.66 5.67
N ARG A 121 3.72 -2.64 6.33
CA ARG A 121 4.22 -2.48 7.69
C ARG A 121 5.67 -2.89 7.79
N GLN A 122 6.48 -2.10 8.50
CA GLN A 122 7.88 -2.38 8.76
C GLN A 122 8.23 -2.07 10.21
N LEU A 123 8.98 -2.97 10.86
CA LEU A 123 9.58 -2.69 12.15
C LEU A 123 10.88 -1.91 11.94
N ILE A 124 11.00 -0.77 12.61
CA ILE A 124 12.22 0.05 12.62
C ILE A 124 12.78 0.06 14.04
N THR A 125 14.03 -0.38 14.19
CA THR A 125 14.70 -0.43 15.49
C THR A 125 15.96 0.45 15.45
N PRO A 126 16.28 1.19 16.52
CA PRO A 126 17.51 1.98 16.57
C PRO A 126 18.78 1.15 16.32
N ALA A 127 18.80 -0.09 16.82
CA ALA A 127 19.92 -1.01 16.65
C ALA A 127 20.16 -1.39 15.18
N ALA A 128 19.11 -1.55 14.38
CA ALA A 128 19.24 -1.86 12.95
C ALA A 128 19.92 -0.74 12.14
N TYR A 129 19.95 0.49 12.69
CA TYR A 129 20.59 1.65 12.09
C TYR A 129 21.86 2.07 12.83
N GLY A 130 22.43 1.19 13.67
CA GLY A 130 23.71 1.44 14.35
C GLY A 130 23.68 2.52 15.42
N LEU A 131 22.48 2.90 15.90
CA LEU A 131 22.32 3.98 16.87
C LEU A 131 22.48 3.54 18.33
N CYS A 132 22.69 2.25 18.56
CA CYS A 132 22.84 1.68 19.88
C CYS A 132 24.25 1.13 20.06
N GLN A 133 24.81 1.37 21.23
CA GLN A 133 26.06 0.72 21.63
C GLN A 133 25.80 -0.78 21.88
N PRO A 134 26.75 -1.66 21.53
CA PRO A 134 26.68 -3.07 21.87
C PRO A 134 26.73 -3.31 23.38
#